data_AF-A0A3D5ITA4-F1
#
_entry.id   AF-A0A3D5ITA4-F1
#
_cell.length_a   1.000
_cell.length_b   1.000
_cell.length_c   1.000
_cell.angle_alpha   90.00
_cell.angle_beta   90.00
_cell.angle_gamma   90.00
#
_symmetry.space_group_name_H-M   'P 1'
#
loop_
_entity.id
_entity.type
_entity.pdbx_description
1 polymer ?
#
loop_
_entity_poly.entity_id
_entity_poly.type
_entity_poly.pdbx_seq_one_letter_code
_entity_poly.pdbx_strand_id
1 'polypeptide(L)' 'EIATETEMPAYVIFDNKTLQTMAYFLPNNKDKFLKVNGVGEVKYEKYGEQFLALINTLRADDFQEPIQ' A
#
# COMPACT_ATOMS: atom_id res chain seq x y z
N GLU A 1 -25.29 7.19 16.91
CA GLU A 1 -25.45 6.90 15.48
C GLU A 1 -24.70 7.96 14.68
N ILE A 2 -23.51 7.64 14.17
CA ILE A 2 -22.80 8.39 13.12
C ILE A 2 -22.14 7.33 12.23
N ALA A 3 -22.46 7.41 10.96
CA ALA A 3 -22.20 6.47 9.87
C ALA A 3 -20.94 5.60 9.97
N THR A 4 -21.18 4.30 9.82
CA THR A 4 -20.32 3.27 9.21
C THR A 4 -19.78 3.74 7.85
N GLU A 5 -18.86 4.71 7.85
CA GLU A 5 -18.48 5.41 6.61
C GLU A 5 -17.51 4.66 5.71
N THR A 6 -16.97 3.51 6.12
CA THR A 6 -16.23 2.63 5.20
C THR A 6 -16.34 1.16 5.62
N GLU A 7 -17.49 0.54 5.39
CA GLU A 7 -17.64 -0.93 5.40
C GLU A 7 -17.04 -1.61 4.15
N MET A 8 -16.18 -0.93 3.39
CA MET A 8 -15.40 -1.62 2.35
C MET A 8 -14.19 -2.27 3.03
N PRO A 9 -14.13 -3.60 3.08
CA PRO A 9 -12.96 -4.28 3.62
C PRO A 9 -11.72 -3.85 2.85
N ALA A 10 -10.59 -3.66 3.52
CA ALA A 10 -9.34 -3.18 2.91
C ALA A 10 -8.90 -3.98 1.65
N TYR A 11 -9.36 -5.23 1.51
CA TYR A 11 -9.16 -6.09 0.34
C TYR A 11 -9.96 -5.68 -0.92
N VAL A 12 -10.86 -4.72 -0.85
CA VAL A 12 -11.65 -4.21 -1.99
C VAL A 12 -10.90 -3.13 -2.77
N ILE A 13 -9.93 -2.46 -2.16
CA ILE A 13 -9.21 -1.32 -2.77
C ILE A 13 -8.11 -1.79 -3.74
N PHE A 14 -7.38 -2.82 -3.32
CA PHE A 14 -6.30 -3.44 -4.08
C PHE A 14 -6.57 -4.93 -4.20
N ASP A 15 -6.36 -5.48 -5.40
CA ASP A 15 -6.46 -6.92 -5.58
C ASP A 15 -5.34 -7.65 -4.81
N ASN A 16 -5.51 -8.97 -4.60
CA ASN A 16 -4.55 -9.77 -3.87
C ASN A 16 -3.14 -9.71 -4.46
N LYS A 17 -3.02 -9.62 -5.80
CA LYS A 17 -1.71 -9.56 -6.48
C LYS A 17 -0.99 -8.25 -6.16
N THR A 18 -1.73 -7.16 -6.13
CA THR A 18 -1.26 -5.81 -5.77
C THR A 18 -0.82 -5.78 -4.31
N LEU A 19 -1.63 -6.33 -3.40
CA LEU A 19 -1.30 -6.41 -1.97
C LEU A 19 -0.07 -7.29 -1.70
N GLN A 20 0.04 -8.46 -2.36
CA GLN A 20 1.20 -9.33 -2.27
C GLN A 20 2.47 -8.64 -2.77
N THR A 21 2.38 -7.94 -3.90
CA THR A 21 3.51 -7.16 -4.44
C THR A 21 3.92 -6.05 -3.48
N MET A 22 2.96 -5.33 -2.90
CA MET A 22 3.22 -4.32 -1.86
C MET A 22 3.90 -4.92 -0.64
N ALA A 23 3.41 -6.05 -0.13
CA ALA A 23 3.98 -6.73 1.03
C ALA A 23 5.40 -7.27 0.77
N TYR A 24 5.68 -7.66 -0.47
CA TYR A 24 7.00 -8.15 -0.88
C TYR A 24 8.03 -7.02 -1.00
N PHE A 25 7.66 -5.91 -1.65
CA PHE A 25 8.60 -4.80 -1.92
C PHE A 25 8.62 -3.72 -0.83
N LEU A 26 7.60 -3.65 0.03
CA LEU A 26 7.43 -2.63 1.08
C LEU A 26 7.76 -1.21 0.58
N PRO A 27 7.04 -0.67 -0.43
CA PRO A 27 7.32 0.65 -0.98
C PRO A 27 7.26 1.73 0.10
N ASN A 28 8.32 2.53 0.22
CA ASN A 28 8.47 3.54 1.27
C ASN A 28 8.30 4.99 0.79
N ASN A 29 7.93 5.19 -0.47
CA ASN A 29 7.63 6.50 -1.05
C ASN A 29 6.63 6.40 -2.20
N LYS A 30 6.10 7.55 -2.63
CA LYS A 30 5.12 7.65 -3.72
C LYS A 30 5.56 6.92 -4.99
N ASP A 31 6.78 7.18 -5.45
CA ASP A 31 7.28 6.64 -6.71
C ASP A 31 7.34 5.11 -6.68
N LYS A 32 7.81 4.53 -5.57
CA LYS A 32 7.82 3.07 -5.39
C LYS A 32 6.41 2.50 -5.26
N PHE A 33 5.50 3.23 -4.60
CA PHE A 33 4.10 2.81 -4.46
C PHE A 33 3.39 2.76 -5.81
N LEU A 34 3.64 3.75 -6.68
CA LEU A 34 3.11 3.81 -8.05
C LEU A 34 3.73 2.78 -9.00
N LYS A 35 4.90 2.21 -8.68
CA LYS A 35 5.49 1.08 -9.42
C LYS A 35 4.78 -0.24 -9.15
N VAL A 36 3.94 -0.32 -8.12
CA VAL A 36 3.17 -1.53 -7.84
C VAL A 36 2.05 -1.66 -8.86
N ASN A 37 2.11 -2.74 -9.67
CA ASN A 37 1.06 -3.05 -10.64
C ASN A 37 -0.32 -3.09 -9.97
N GLY A 38 -1.28 -2.33 -10.50
CA GLY A 38 -2.63 -2.19 -9.92
C GLY A 38 -2.82 -0.95 -9.03
N VAL A 39 -1.75 -0.17 -8.84
CA VAL A 39 -1.77 1.14 -8.18
C VAL A 39 -1.56 2.25 -9.23
N GLY A 40 -2.54 3.15 -9.34
CA GLY A 40 -2.42 4.39 -10.13
C GLY A 40 -2.57 5.63 -9.25
N GLU A 41 -2.35 6.81 -9.83
CA GLU A 41 -2.43 8.11 -9.14
C GLU A 41 -3.69 8.26 -8.28
N VAL A 42 -4.88 7.95 -8.82
CA VAL A 42 -6.16 8.06 -8.09
C VAL A 42 -6.20 7.20 -6.83
N LYS A 43 -5.61 5.99 -6.87
CA LYS A 43 -5.55 5.12 -5.69
C LYS A 43 -4.50 5.61 -4.70
N TYR A 44 -3.40 6.15 -5.19
CA TYR A 44 -2.39 6.78 -4.35
C TYR A 44 -2.96 7.98 -3.59
N GLU A 45 -3.66 8.89 -4.27
CA GLU A 45 -4.25 10.07 -3.63
C GLU A 45 -5.24 9.70 -2.52
N LYS A 46 -5.99 8.60 -2.70
CA LYS A 46 -6.99 8.15 -1.72
C LYS A 46 -6.40 7.33 -0.57
N TYR A 47 -5.39 6.51 -0.82
CA TYR A 47 -4.95 5.48 0.14
C TYR A 47 -3.43 5.39 0.31
N GLY A 48 -2.65 5.97 -0.61
CA GLY A 48 -1.21 5.85 -0.67
C GLY A 48 -0.52 6.33 0.60
N GLU A 49 -0.85 7.52 1.10
CA GLU A 49 -0.24 8.07 2.32
C GLU A 49 -0.47 7.19 3.55
N GLN A 50 -1.69 6.63 3.72
CA GLN A 50 -2.00 5.75 4.85
C GLN A 50 -1.23 4.43 4.76
N PHE A 51 -1.12 3.86 3.55
CA PHE A 51 -0.33 2.65 3.33
C PHE A 51 1.16 2.90 3.50
N LEU A 52 1.70 4.01 3.01
CA LEU A 52 3.11 4.37 3.19
C LEU A 52 3.45 4.54 4.67
N ALA A 53 2.57 5.18 5.45
CA ALA A 53 2.74 5.28 6.89
C ALA A 53 2.80 3.89 7.54
N LEU A 54 1.84 3.00 7.24
CA LEU A 54 1.84 1.63 7.75
C LEU A 54 3.09 0.85 7.33
N ILE A 55 3.46 0.89 6.06
CA ILE A 55 4.63 0.20 5.52
C ILE A 55 5.90 0.67 6.23
N ASN A 56 6.05 1.98 6.46
CA ASN A 56 7.19 2.51 7.19
C ASN A 56 7.26 2.02 8.64
N THR A 57 6.12 1.69 9.28
CA THR A 57 6.14 1.03 10.60
C THR A 57 6.53 -0.45 10.56
N LEU A 58 6.31 -1.11 9.42
CA LEU A 58 6.60 -2.54 9.23
C LEU A 58 8.03 -2.80 8.75
N ARG A 59 8.68 -1.80 8.15
CA ARG A 59 10.07 -1.91 7.70
C ARG A 59 10.98 -1.99 8.93
N ALA A 60 11.59 -3.15 9.13
CA ALA A 60 12.69 -3.32 10.08
C ALA A 60 13.96 -2.64 9.55
N ASP A 61 14.86 -2.25 10.45
CA ASP A 61 16.12 -1.55 10.11
C ASP A 61 17.04 -2.38 9.19
N ASP A 62 16.88 -3.70 9.19
CA ASP A 62 17.63 -4.65 8.37
C ASP A 62 16.92 -5.03 7.07
N PHE A 63 15.74 -4.46 6.77
CA PHE A 63 14.99 -4.78 5.56
C PHE A 63 15.81 -4.42 4.31
N GLN A 64 16.25 -5.45 3.60
CA GLN A 64 16.87 -5.34 2.30
C GLN A 64 15.77 -5.37 1.23
N GLU A 65 15.76 -4.36 0.36
CA GLU A 65 14.81 -4.37 -0.75
C GLU A 65 15.08 -5.57 -1.66
N PRO A 66 14.04 -6.31 -2.08
CA PRO A 66 14.21 -7.43 -3.00
C PRO A 66 14.86 -6.96 -4.30
N ILE A 67 15.82 -7.73 -4.80
CA ILE A 67 16.45 -7.48 -6.09
C ILE A 67 15.39 -7.70 -7.18
N GLN A 68 15.20 -6.70 -8.04
CA GLN A 68 14.18 -6.67 -9.09
C GLN A 68 14.61 -7.44 -10.33
#